data_AF-A0A4Q3SF15-F1
#
_entry.id   AF-A0A4Q3SF15-F1
#
_cell.length_a   1.000
_cell.length_b   1.000
_cell.length_c   1.000
_cell.angle_alpha   90.00
_cell.angle_beta   90.00
_cell.angle_gamma   90.00
#
_symmetry.space_group_name_H-M   'P 1'
#
loop_
_entity.id
_entity.type
_entity.pdbx_description
1 polymer ?
#
loop_
_entity_poly.entity_id
_entity_poly.type
_entity_poly.pdbx_seq_one_letter_code
_entity_poly.pdbx_strand_id
1 'polypeptide(L)'
;RIDFSTLLNSPRLNDATFSGPIFTSTTLLGITGFALNPSTNLTGFDADRVLITQYGIGLNLEGLSYVTGSVVAVDFAFGREASAIPEPATWALMIIGFGALGSTVRASRRKERLAKA
;
A
#
# COMPACT_ATOMS: atom_id res chain seq x y z
N ARG A 1 14.58 -11.14 -7.18
CA ARG A 1 15.68 -11.37 -6.21
C ARG A 1 16.87 -10.57 -6.69
N ILE A 2 17.42 -9.71 -5.85
CA ILE A 2 18.66 -8.96 -6.12
C ILE A 2 19.71 -9.55 -5.20
N ASP A 3 20.86 -9.95 -5.74
CA ASP A 3 21.96 -10.52 -4.97
C ASP A 3 23.13 -9.55 -4.95
N PHE A 4 23.67 -9.28 -3.75
CA PHE A 4 24.86 -8.47 -3.54
C PHE A 4 26.00 -9.38 -3.06
N SER A 5 27.20 -9.20 -3.62
CA SER A 5 28.41 -9.96 -3.24
C SER A 5 29.51 -9.04 -2.75
N THR A 6 30.32 -9.51 -1.81
CA THR A 6 31.50 -8.78 -1.32
C THR A 6 32.79 -9.51 -1.60
N LEU A 7 33.87 -8.75 -1.78
CA LEU A 7 35.23 -9.29 -1.90
C LEU A 7 35.83 -9.66 -0.54
N LEU A 8 35.33 -9.06 0.54
CA LEU A 8 35.72 -9.33 1.91
C LEU A 8 34.87 -10.48 2.48
N ASN A 9 35.46 -11.28 3.37
CA ASN A 9 34.82 -12.47 3.95
C ASN A 9 33.71 -12.16 4.96
N SER A 10 33.84 -11.06 5.70
CA SER A 10 32.87 -10.63 6.70
C SER A 10 32.87 -9.10 6.88
N PRO A 11 32.60 -8.32 5.82
CA PRO A 11 32.61 -6.88 5.90
C PRO A 11 31.49 -6.38 6.82
N ARG A 12 31.73 -5.21 7.41
CA ARG A 12 30.70 -4.41 8.07
C ARG A 12 30.56 -3.09 7.32
N LEU A 13 29.33 -2.62 7.20
CA LEU A 13 29.06 -1.26 6.74
C LEU A 13 29.42 -0.27 7.86
N ASN A 14 29.71 0.97 7.51
CA ASN A 14 30.10 2.02 8.47
C ASN A 14 29.01 2.28 9.52
N ASP A 15 29.42 2.58 10.76
CA ASP A 15 28.50 3.03 11.82
C ASP A 15 28.00 4.44 11.49
N ALA A 16 26.72 4.51 11.13
CA ALA A 16 25.97 5.69 10.76
C ALA A 16 24.51 5.45 11.18
N THR A 17 23.70 6.50 11.27
CA THR A 17 22.27 6.35 11.61
C THR A 17 21.50 5.45 10.64
N PHE A 18 22.01 5.29 9.42
CA PHE A 18 21.57 4.28 8.45
C PHE A 18 22.75 3.90 7.56
N SER A 19 22.95 2.59 7.32
CA SER A 19 23.89 2.12 6.31
C SER A 19 23.37 0.85 5.63
N GLY A 20 23.04 0.93 4.34
CA GLY A 20 22.48 -0.18 3.59
C GLY A 20 21.77 0.25 2.31
N PRO A 21 21.09 -0.68 1.61
CA PRO A 21 20.37 -0.37 0.38
C PRO A 21 19.10 0.44 0.66
N ILE A 22 18.86 1.45 -0.18
CA ILE A 22 17.61 2.21 -0.25
C ILE A 22 17.08 2.11 -1.67
N PHE A 23 15.82 1.69 -1.79
CA PHE A 23 15.05 1.69 -3.02
C PHE A 23 14.04 2.82 -2.95
N THR A 24 14.02 3.69 -3.95
CA THR A 24 13.07 4.80 -4.04
C THR A 24 12.20 4.68 -5.27
N SER A 25 11.00 5.27 -5.21
CA SER A 25 10.04 5.34 -6.28
C SER A 25 9.57 6.78 -6.47
N THR A 26 9.29 7.15 -7.71
CA THR A 26 8.65 8.43 -8.08
C THR A 26 7.13 8.41 -7.89
N THR A 27 6.56 7.24 -7.61
CA THR A 27 5.13 7.02 -7.36
C THR A 27 4.93 6.32 -6.01
N LEU A 28 3.73 6.44 -5.44
CA LEU A 28 3.38 5.77 -4.19
C LEU A 28 3.58 4.25 -4.31
N LEU A 29 4.28 3.67 -3.34
CA LEU A 29 4.56 2.23 -3.30
C LEU A 29 3.33 1.40 -2.90
N GLY A 30 2.34 1.99 -2.22
CA GLY A 30 1.13 1.29 -1.77
C GLY A 30 1.37 0.22 -0.70
N ILE A 31 2.51 0.26 0.00
CA ILE A 31 2.84 -0.69 1.08
C ILE A 31 1.98 -0.38 2.30
N THR A 32 1.19 -1.36 2.74
CA THR A 32 0.31 -1.26 3.91
C THR A 32 0.85 -2.01 5.13
N GLY A 33 1.87 -2.84 4.93
CA GLY A 33 2.55 -3.56 6.00
C GLY A 33 3.71 -4.37 5.46
N PHE A 34 4.49 -4.94 6.38
CA PHE A 34 5.56 -5.86 6.05
C PHE A 34 5.75 -6.90 7.16
N ALA A 35 6.40 -8.00 6.81
CA ALA A 35 6.86 -9.00 7.75
C ALA A 35 8.27 -9.47 7.37
N LEU A 36 9.05 -9.86 8.39
CA LEU A 36 10.31 -10.53 8.17
C LEU A 36 10.05 -11.96 7.70
N ASN A 37 10.61 -12.34 6.56
CA ASN A 37 10.47 -13.69 6.05
C ASN A 37 11.34 -14.66 6.89
N PRO A 38 10.84 -15.86 7.24
CA PRO A 38 11.60 -16.88 7.96
C PRO A 38 12.92 -17.31 7.30
N SER A 39 13.12 -17.02 6.01
CA SER A 39 14.38 -17.27 5.31
C SER A 39 15.49 -16.27 5.65
N THR A 40 15.20 -15.19 6.39
CA THR A 40 16.21 -14.23 6.84
C THR A 40 17.16 -14.89 7.83
N ASN A 41 18.46 -14.86 7.56
CA ASN A 41 19.48 -15.51 8.38
C ASN A 41 20.62 -14.56 8.78
N LEU A 42 20.57 -13.29 8.38
CA LEU A 42 21.53 -12.30 8.82
C LEU A 42 21.35 -12.02 10.32
N THR A 43 22.35 -12.40 11.11
CA THR A 43 22.30 -12.22 12.57
C THR A 43 22.20 -10.74 12.92
N GLY A 44 21.29 -10.40 13.84
CA GLY A 44 21.05 -9.02 14.27
C GLY A 44 20.17 -8.21 13.32
N PHE A 45 19.71 -8.78 12.21
CA PHE A 45 18.68 -8.15 11.37
C PHE A 45 17.28 -8.43 11.93
N ASP A 46 16.51 -7.39 12.20
CA ASP A 46 15.16 -7.44 12.73
C ASP A 46 14.24 -6.42 12.02
N ALA A 47 12.97 -6.35 12.47
CA ALA A 47 11.98 -5.49 11.83
C ALA A 47 12.28 -3.99 12.01
N ASP A 48 12.97 -3.60 13.09
CA ASP A 48 13.31 -2.21 13.38
C ASP A 48 14.36 -1.67 12.39
N ARG A 49 15.06 -2.56 11.70
CA ARG A 49 16.00 -2.24 10.62
C ARG A 49 15.36 -2.09 9.25
N VAL A 50 14.04 -2.21 9.13
CA VAL A 50 13.32 -1.98 7.87
C VAL A 50 12.70 -0.58 7.91
N LEU A 51 13.19 0.30 7.03
CA LEU A 51 12.59 1.61 6.80
C LEU A 51 11.55 1.50 5.69
N ILE A 52 10.29 1.84 5.97
CA ILE A 52 9.24 1.95 4.95
C ILE A 52 8.68 3.35 4.98
N THR A 53 8.62 3.95 3.79
CA THR A 53 7.93 5.22 3.54
C THR A 53 6.96 5.04 2.38
N GLN A 54 6.19 6.09 2.08
CA GLN A 54 5.29 6.09 0.92
C GLN A 54 6.02 5.90 -0.42
N TYR A 55 7.32 6.23 -0.49
CA TYR A 55 8.11 6.29 -1.72
C TYR A 55 9.40 5.49 -1.65
N GLY A 56 9.64 4.74 -0.58
CA GLY A 56 10.91 4.04 -0.45
C GLY A 56 10.93 2.94 0.59
N ILE A 57 11.88 2.04 0.38
CA ILE A 57 12.21 0.89 1.21
C ILE A 57 13.70 1.00 1.52
N GLY A 58 14.07 0.99 2.80
CA GLY A 58 15.45 0.92 3.25
C GLY A 58 15.66 -0.31 4.12
N LEU A 59 16.83 -0.94 3.99
CA LEU A 59 17.27 -2.02 4.89
C LEU A 59 18.53 -1.56 5.60
N ASN A 60 18.44 -1.31 6.90
CA ASN A 60 19.56 -0.84 7.69
C ASN A 60 20.45 -2.01 8.13
N LEU A 61 21.64 -2.08 7.56
CA LEU A 61 22.66 -3.08 7.85
C LEU A 61 23.80 -2.51 8.71
N GLU A 62 23.61 -1.32 9.28
CA GLU A 62 24.58 -0.68 10.17
C GLU A 62 24.97 -1.61 11.33
N GLY A 63 26.28 -1.71 11.57
CA GLY A 63 26.87 -2.54 12.61
C GLY A 63 26.78 -4.05 12.34
N LEU A 64 26.07 -4.48 11.29
CA LEU A 64 25.92 -5.89 10.98
C LEU A 64 27.08 -6.37 10.10
N SER A 65 27.66 -7.50 10.49
CA SER A 65 28.58 -8.26 9.65
C SER A 65 27.82 -9.35 8.92
N TYR A 66 28.13 -9.52 7.64
CA TYR A 66 27.50 -10.52 6.80
C TYR A 66 28.57 -11.33 6.06
N VAL A 67 28.27 -12.59 5.79
CA VAL A 67 29.09 -13.52 5.00
C VAL A 67 28.37 -13.91 3.73
N THR A 68 29.08 -14.51 2.77
CA THR A 68 28.45 -15.10 1.58
C THR A 68 27.31 -16.05 1.98
N GLY A 69 26.13 -15.85 1.39
CA GLY A 69 24.92 -16.62 1.73
C GLY A 69 24.07 -16.03 2.85
N SER A 70 24.47 -14.88 3.42
CA SER A 70 23.58 -14.10 4.29
C SER A 70 22.40 -13.58 3.47
N VAL A 71 21.20 -13.74 4.00
CA VAL A 71 19.92 -13.40 3.38
C VAL A 71 19.17 -12.48 4.32
N VAL A 72 18.72 -11.36 3.78
CA VAL A 72 17.68 -10.50 4.34
C VAL A 72 16.49 -10.58 3.40
N ALA A 73 15.36 -11.03 3.90
CA ALA A 73 14.14 -11.21 3.13
C ALA A 73 12.96 -10.59 3.87
N VAL A 74 12.28 -9.66 3.20
CA VAL A 74 11.14 -8.93 3.74
C VAL A 74 9.96 -9.11 2.80
N ASP A 75 8.84 -9.58 3.34
CA ASP A 75 7.59 -9.73 2.62
C ASP A 75 6.76 -8.46 2.80
N PHE A 76 6.30 -7.87 1.70
CA PHE A 76 5.50 -6.64 1.72
C PHE A 76 4.04 -6.93 1.40
N ALA A 77 3.15 -6.32 2.19
CA ALA A 77 1.72 -6.28 1.91
C ALA A 77 1.40 -4.98 1.16
N PHE A 78 0.65 -5.10 0.06
CA PHE A 78 0.21 -3.95 -0.75
C PHE A 78 -1.29 -3.75 -0.59
N GLY A 79 -1.68 -2.51 -0.32
CA GLY A 79 -3.08 -2.10 -0.33
C GLY A 79 -3.60 -1.99 -1.76
N ARG A 80 -4.81 -2.49 -2.01
CA ARG A 80 -5.56 -2.10 -3.20
C ARG A 80 -6.05 -0.67 -2.95
N GLU A 81 -5.47 0.31 -3.63
CA GLU A 81 -6.04 1.67 -3.79
C GLU A 81 -7.35 1.54 -4.59
N ALA A 82 -8.39 0.96 -4.00
CA ALA A 82 -9.73 1.02 -4.53
C ALA A 82 -10.29 2.38 -4.12
N SER A 83 -10.00 3.41 -4.91
CA SER A 83 -10.83 4.61 -4.86
C SER A 83 -12.24 4.17 -5.21
N ALA A 84 -13.11 4.06 -4.19
CA ALA A 84 -14.51 3.72 -4.35
C ALA A 84 -15.21 4.92 -5.01
N ILE A 85 -14.94 5.13 -6.29
CA ILE A 85 -15.73 5.99 -7.14
C ILE A 85 -17.02 5.21 -7.38
N PRO A 86 -18.19 5.74 -6.99
CA PRO A 86 -19.44 5.05 -7.30
C PRO A 86 -19.47 4.81 -8.81
N GLU A 87 -19.55 3.54 -9.21
CA GLU A 87 -19.48 3.18 -10.62
C GLU A 87 -20.55 3.95 -11.39
N PRO A 88 -20.34 4.30 -12.68
CA PRO A 88 -21.34 5.02 -13.47
C PRO A 88 -22.75 4.42 -13.39
N ALA A 89 -22.84 3.10 -13.21
CA ALA A 89 -24.10 2.38 -12.96
C ALA A 89 -24.78 2.73 -11.63
N THR A 90 -24.01 2.98 -10.57
CA THR A 90 -24.53 3.43 -9.27
C THR A 90 -25.20 4.80 -9.39
N TRP A 91 -24.60 5.71 -10.15
CA TRP A 91 -25.21 7.01 -10.45
C TRP A 91 -26.49 6.85 -11.25
N ALA A 92 -26.48 5.98 -12.26
CA ALA A 92 -27.67 5.68 -13.05
C ALA A 92 -28.79 5.11 -12.18
N LEU A 93 -28.50 4.17 -11.28
CA LEU A 93 -29.49 3.58 -10.36
C LEU A 93 -30.06 4.62 -9.38
N MET A 94 -29.24 5.55 -8.87
CA MET A 94 -29.75 6.65 -8.04
C MET A 94 -30.67 7.57 -8.83
N ILE A 95 -30.28 7.96 -10.05
CA ILE A 95 -31.12 8.80 -10.92
C ILE A 95 -32.44 8.10 -11.25
N ILE A 96 -32.41 6.81 -11.56
CA ILE A 96 -33.60 6.01 -11.86
C ILE A 96 -34.47 5.89 -10.59
N GLY A 97 -33.89 5.53 -9.46
CA GLY A 97 -34.63 5.36 -8.20
C GLY A 97 -35.28 6.65 -7.70
N PHE A 98 -34.51 7.73 -7.61
CA PHE A 98 -35.02 9.05 -7.20
C PHE A 98 -35.94 9.66 -8.26
N GLY A 99 -35.65 9.46 -9.55
CA GLY A 99 -36.50 9.90 -10.65
C GLY A 99 -37.87 9.23 -10.64
N ALA A 100 -37.91 7.91 -10.40
CA ALA A 100 -39.14 7.15 -10.29
C ALA A 100 -39.98 7.63 -9.09
N LEU A 101 -39.39 7.73 -7.90
CA LEU A 101 -40.07 8.22 -6.69
C LEU A 101 -40.56 9.67 -6.85
N GLY A 102 -39.75 10.56 -7.43
CA GLY A 102 -40.16 11.93 -7.71
C GLY A 102 -41.33 12.02 -8.70
N SER A 103 -41.36 11.12 -9.70
CA SER A 103 -42.43 11.07 -10.69
C SER A 103 -43.79 10.67 -10.08
N THR A 104 -43.80 9.71 -9.15
CA THR A 104 -45.03 9.24 -8.49
C THR A 104 -45.58 10.31 -7.54
N VAL A 105 -44.72 10.98 -6.77
CA VAL A 105 -45.10 12.12 -5.92
C VAL A 105 -45.67 13.27 -6.78
N ARG A 106 -45.05 13.58 -7.92
CA ARG A 106 -45.55 14.63 -8.82
C ARG A 106 -46.91 14.29 -9.43
N ALA A 107 -47.14 13.02 -9.78
CA ALA A 107 -48.41 12.57 -10.34
C ALA A 107 -49.55 12.66 -9.32
N SER A 108 -49.32 12.27 -8.06
CA SER A 108 -50.34 12.36 -7.00
C SER A 108 -50.80 13.81 -6.74
N ARG A 109 -49.86 14.75 -6.60
CA ARG A 109 -50.16 16.18 -6.40
C ARG A 109 -50.95 16.80 -7.55
N ARG A 110 -50.73 16.34 -8.79
CA ARG A 110 -51.51 16.81 -9.95
C ARG A 110 -52.97 16.37 -9.87
N LYS A 111 -53.23 15.13 -9.46
CA LYS A 111 -54.60 14.61 -9.28
C LYS A 111 -55.34 15.37 -8.20
N GLU A 112 -54.69 15.65 -7.07
CA GLU A 112 -55.28 16.44 -5.98
C GLU A 112 -55.63 17.88 -6.40
N ARG A 113 -54.81 18.51 -7.24
CA ARG A 113 -55.09 19.86 -7.75
C ARG A 113 -56.25 19.91 -8.75
N LEU A 114 -56.41 18.86 -9.57
CA LEU A 114 -57.52 18.76 -10.52
C LEU A 114 -58.84 18.41 -9.83
N ALA A 115 -58.81 17.68 -8.71
CA ALA A 115 -60.00 17.39 -7.92
C ALA A 115 -60.51 18.58 -7.08
N LYS A 116 -59.68 19.62 -6.91
CA LYS A 116 -60.01 20.86 -6.18
C LYS A 116 -60.34 22.04 -7.10
N ALA A 117 -60.30 21.86 -8.42
CA ALA A 117 -60.62 22.86 -9.43
C ALA A 117 -61.99 22.55 -10.05
#